data_AF-A0A2E3DHQ3-F1
#
_entry.id   AF-A0A2E3DHQ3-F1
#
_cell.length_a   1.000
_cell.length_b   1.000
_cell.length_c   1.000
_cell.angle_alpha   90.00
_cell.angle_beta   90.00
_cell.angle_gamma   90.00
#
_symmetry.space_group_name_H-M   'P 1'
#
loop_
_entity.id
_entity.type
_entity.pdbx_description
1 polymer ?
#
loop_
_entity_poly.entity_id
_entity_poly.type
_entity_poly.pdbx_seq_one_letter_code
_entity_poly.pdbx_strand_id
1 'polypeptide(L)'
;MLLGEPNQTDFDLNFQCFGIPVRVHPGFWAIAAIFSLPVGVQPIPVFGFALAIFISILIHEMGHALAFRKCGIQSHVVLYHFGGLAVPDSVSNYVGYGDHYSSRSKIFVTAMGPGIQMLSAILLVLLLRGMGKTDQFLTGIVGVPAAWTADPVDAIQEISVIDGVLKPYHPLENFPQQNRVAVQLADQNNDELITLDELFAYEAELEAVGEFAAPMWAAVEKKSEFYVPREMLENFSGKYLRILDRADRGADKLILWKDVVLGHFQSIKIQNEFLATFCFGFIQIGLFWALMNLIPVYPLDGGQIARELFVLSGTSNAVVKSLKLSILSGALAGFLGLKFQMMFIAVMFFLLAYSSYQMLQRMQGRYF
;
A
#
# COMPACT_ATOMS: atom_id res chain seq x y z
N MET A 1 -21.81 -19.15 -18.79
CA MET A 1 -21.53 -19.12 -17.34
C MET A 1 -20.06 -18.76 -17.22
N LEU A 2 -19.72 -17.62 -16.60
CA LEU A 2 -18.35 -17.09 -16.61
C LEU A 2 -17.51 -17.53 -15.40
N LEU A 3 -18.07 -18.32 -14.47
CA LEU A 3 -17.39 -18.84 -13.29
C LEU A 3 -17.89 -20.26 -12.98
N GLY A 4 -17.56 -21.19 -13.86
CA GLY A 4 -17.48 -22.60 -13.50
C GLY A 4 -16.05 -22.91 -13.08
N GLU A 5 -15.86 -23.97 -12.30
CA GLU A 5 -14.53 -24.49 -12.01
C GLU A 5 -13.78 -24.73 -13.35
N PRO A 6 -12.55 -24.21 -13.51
CA PRO A 6 -11.79 -24.42 -14.74
C PRO A 6 -11.42 -25.89 -14.88
N ASN A 7 -11.36 -26.37 -16.13
CA ASN A 7 -10.88 -27.72 -16.43
C ASN A 7 -9.50 -27.97 -15.81
N GLN A 8 -9.24 -29.20 -15.39
CA GLN A 8 -7.93 -29.59 -14.88
C GLN A 8 -6.91 -29.60 -16.00
N THR A 9 -5.67 -29.22 -15.68
CA THR A 9 -4.54 -29.25 -16.61
C THR A 9 -3.36 -30.00 -15.98
N ASP A 10 -2.48 -30.55 -16.82
CA ASP A 10 -1.26 -31.25 -16.38
C ASP A 10 -0.27 -30.30 -15.66
N PHE A 11 -0.47 -28.99 -15.79
CA PHE A 11 0.36 -27.95 -15.20
C PHE A 11 -0.25 -27.37 -13.91
N ASP A 12 -1.38 -27.91 -13.45
CA ASP A 12 -2.00 -27.48 -12.21
C ASP A 12 -1.09 -27.80 -11.00
N LEU A 13 -0.80 -26.78 -10.20
CA LEU A 13 -0.09 -26.98 -8.94
C LEU A 13 -1.08 -27.43 -7.88
N ASN A 14 -0.89 -28.62 -7.33
CA ASN A 14 -1.76 -29.21 -6.33
C ASN A 14 -1.01 -29.40 -5.01
N PHE A 15 -1.58 -28.94 -3.90
CA PHE A 15 -1.04 -29.13 -2.56
C PHE A 15 -2.16 -29.15 -1.52
N GLN A 16 -1.83 -29.46 -0.25
CA GLN A 16 -2.79 -29.39 0.86
C GLN A 16 -2.41 -28.24 1.80
N CYS A 17 -3.41 -27.45 2.20
CA CYS A 17 -3.27 -26.38 3.19
C CYS A 17 -4.22 -26.65 4.36
N PHE A 18 -3.70 -26.88 5.58
CA PHE A 18 -4.50 -27.25 6.75
C PHE A 18 -5.45 -28.46 6.53
N GLY A 19 -5.07 -29.40 5.64
CA GLY A 19 -5.87 -30.55 5.26
C GLY A 19 -6.99 -30.25 4.25
N ILE A 20 -7.00 -29.06 3.65
CA ILE A 20 -7.90 -28.66 2.56
C ILE A 20 -7.10 -28.72 1.25
N PRO A 21 -7.60 -29.44 0.21
CA PRO A 21 -6.94 -29.48 -1.09
C PRO A 21 -6.95 -28.10 -1.76
N VAL A 22 -5.80 -27.69 -2.29
CA VAL A 22 -5.62 -26.44 -3.03
C VAL A 22 -5.05 -26.75 -4.41
N ARG A 23 -5.72 -26.23 -5.43
CA ARG A 23 -5.31 -26.30 -6.84
C ARG A 23 -5.05 -24.90 -7.37
N VAL A 24 -3.93 -24.70 -8.04
CA VAL A 24 -3.57 -23.43 -8.69
C VAL A 24 -3.44 -23.67 -10.18
N HIS A 25 -4.35 -23.08 -10.95
CA HIS A 25 -4.34 -23.16 -12.40
C HIS A 25 -3.22 -22.27 -13.00
N PRO A 26 -2.50 -22.68 -14.05
CA PRO A 26 -1.39 -21.91 -14.63
C PRO A 26 -1.76 -20.47 -15.03
N GLY A 27 -3.00 -20.28 -15.52
CA GLY A 27 -3.52 -18.96 -15.88
C GLY A 27 -3.55 -17.96 -14.71
N PHE A 28 -3.58 -18.44 -13.46
CA PHE A 28 -3.41 -17.60 -12.27
C PHE A 28 -2.06 -16.89 -12.28
N TRP A 29 -0.97 -17.63 -12.51
CA TRP A 29 0.39 -17.08 -12.50
C TRP A 29 0.61 -16.10 -13.64
N ALA A 30 0.06 -16.38 -14.82
CA ALA A 30 0.13 -15.46 -15.97
C ALA A 30 -0.54 -14.11 -15.65
N ILE A 31 -1.74 -14.14 -15.06
CA ILE A 31 -2.45 -12.92 -14.68
C ILE A 31 -1.74 -12.21 -13.52
N ALA A 32 -1.29 -12.94 -12.50
CA ALA A 32 -0.53 -12.36 -11.40
C ALA A 32 0.73 -11.62 -11.89
N ALA A 33 1.45 -12.18 -12.86
CA ALA A 33 2.61 -11.53 -13.48
C ALA A 33 2.21 -10.24 -14.23
N ILE A 34 1.13 -10.26 -15.02
CA ILE A 34 0.64 -9.07 -15.73
C ILE A 34 0.24 -7.96 -14.75
N PHE A 35 -0.45 -8.30 -13.67
CA PHE A 35 -0.83 -7.35 -12.62
C PHE A 35 0.34 -6.80 -11.82
N SER A 36 1.50 -7.46 -11.88
CA SER A 36 2.72 -7.00 -11.23
C SER A 36 3.49 -5.95 -12.04
N LEU A 37 3.22 -5.82 -13.34
CA LEU A 37 3.91 -4.88 -14.23
C LEU A 37 3.87 -3.41 -13.78
N PRO A 38 2.76 -2.87 -13.22
CA PRO A 38 2.74 -1.51 -12.71
C PRO A 38 3.69 -1.25 -11.53
N VAL A 39 4.09 -2.30 -10.80
CA VAL A 39 5.01 -2.20 -9.66
C VAL A 39 6.47 -2.34 -10.10
N GLY A 40 6.71 -2.97 -11.24
CA GLY A 40 8.02 -3.04 -11.87
C GLY A 40 8.06 -4.07 -13.00
N VAL A 41 9.06 -3.95 -13.87
CA VAL A 41 9.34 -4.94 -14.93
C VAL A 41 10.51 -5.85 -14.59
N GLN A 42 11.22 -5.55 -13.50
CA GLN A 42 12.34 -6.37 -13.05
C GLN A 42 11.83 -7.68 -12.40
N PRO A 43 12.56 -8.80 -12.54
CA PRO A 43 12.08 -10.10 -12.04
C PRO A 43 11.77 -10.12 -10.54
N ILE A 44 12.55 -9.40 -9.73
CA ILE A 44 12.43 -9.42 -8.26
C ILE A 44 11.12 -8.76 -7.79
N PRO A 45 10.80 -7.51 -8.18
CA PRO A 45 9.49 -6.90 -7.90
C PRO A 45 8.32 -7.72 -8.45
N VAL A 46 8.42 -8.21 -9.69
CA VAL A 46 7.34 -8.99 -10.32
C VAL A 46 7.05 -10.24 -9.49
N PHE A 47 8.09 -10.96 -9.10
CA PHE A 47 7.95 -12.14 -8.26
C PHE A 47 7.41 -11.81 -6.86
N GLY A 48 7.90 -10.74 -6.23
CA GLY A 48 7.41 -10.30 -4.92
C GLY A 48 5.92 -9.95 -4.92
N PHE A 49 5.46 -9.22 -5.95
CA PHE A 49 4.06 -8.82 -6.06
C PHE A 49 3.17 -9.99 -6.46
N ALA A 50 3.60 -10.83 -7.41
CA ALA A 50 2.86 -12.03 -7.79
C ALA A 50 2.70 -13.00 -6.62
N LEU A 51 3.73 -13.15 -5.78
CA LEU A 51 3.65 -13.93 -4.55
C LEU A 51 2.69 -13.29 -3.55
N ALA A 52 2.67 -11.96 -3.43
CA ALA A 52 1.72 -11.27 -2.58
C ALA A 52 0.26 -11.48 -3.04
N ILE A 53 -0.01 -11.43 -4.36
CA ILE A 53 -1.31 -11.79 -4.95
C ILE A 53 -1.68 -13.22 -4.55
N PHE A 54 -0.77 -14.16 -4.78
CA PHE A 54 -0.99 -15.58 -4.46
C PHE A 54 -1.35 -15.80 -3.00
N ILE A 55 -0.52 -15.33 -2.07
CA ILE A 55 -0.73 -15.56 -0.64
C ILE A 55 -1.99 -14.83 -0.15
N SER A 56 -2.25 -13.61 -0.63
CA SER A 56 -3.44 -12.85 -0.22
C SER A 56 -4.75 -13.51 -0.67
N ILE A 57 -4.83 -13.95 -1.93
CA ILE A 57 -6.01 -14.67 -2.45
C ILE A 57 -6.13 -16.05 -1.81
N LEU A 58 -5.03 -16.75 -1.60
CA LEU A 58 -5.05 -18.04 -0.89
C LEU A 58 -5.62 -17.87 0.53
N ILE A 59 -5.18 -16.85 1.29
CA ILE A 59 -5.71 -16.56 2.63
C ILE A 59 -7.22 -16.28 2.58
N HIS A 60 -7.68 -15.53 1.57
CA HIS A 60 -9.10 -15.26 1.33
C HIS A 60 -9.90 -16.56 1.13
N GLU A 61 -9.52 -17.38 0.16
CA GLU A 61 -10.23 -18.65 -0.11
C GLU A 61 -10.14 -19.62 1.06
N MET A 62 -9.01 -19.64 1.75
CA MET A 62 -8.86 -20.43 2.97
C MET A 62 -9.81 -19.96 4.07
N GLY A 63 -10.12 -18.67 4.14
CA GLY A 63 -11.13 -18.15 5.07
C GLY A 63 -12.50 -18.77 4.84
N HIS A 64 -12.94 -18.87 3.59
CA HIS A 64 -14.16 -19.59 3.24
C HIS A 64 -14.06 -21.09 3.54
N ALA A 65 -12.97 -21.74 3.12
CA ALA A 65 -12.81 -23.18 3.26
C ALA A 65 -12.76 -23.63 4.73
N LEU A 66 -12.08 -22.87 5.60
CA LEU A 66 -12.08 -23.12 7.04
C LEU A 66 -13.44 -22.87 7.67
N ALA A 67 -14.19 -21.86 7.20
CA ALA A 67 -15.54 -21.61 7.66
C ALA A 67 -16.51 -22.73 7.24
N PHE A 68 -16.39 -23.24 6.01
CA PHE A 68 -17.10 -24.45 5.56
C PHE A 68 -16.81 -25.63 6.49
N ARG A 69 -15.54 -25.89 6.79
CA ARG A 69 -15.14 -26.97 7.69
C ARG A 69 -15.74 -26.81 9.09
N LYS A 70 -15.81 -25.58 9.62
CA LYS A 70 -16.48 -25.28 10.91
C LYS A 70 -17.99 -25.54 10.86
N CYS A 71 -18.61 -25.38 9.70
CA CYS A 71 -20.00 -25.74 9.46
C CYS A 71 -20.19 -27.24 9.11
N GLY A 72 -19.15 -28.07 9.19
CA GLY A 72 -19.22 -29.50 8.85
C GLY A 72 -19.22 -29.80 7.36
N ILE A 73 -18.87 -28.83 6.52
CA ILE A 73 -18.85 -28.95 5.05
C ILE A 73 -17.39 -29.16 4.60
N GLN A 74 -17.16 -30.23 3.85
CA GLN A 74 -15.88 -30.45 3.17
C GLN A 74 -15.79 -29.57 1.92
N SER A 75 -14.60 -29.05 1.63
CA SER A 75 -14.35 -28.14 0.53
C SER A 75 -12.92 -28.25 0.02
N HIS A 76 -12.72 -27.78 -1.21
CA HIS A 76 -11.42 -27.59 -1.83
C HIS A 76 -11.32 -26.17 -2.42
N VAL A 77 -10.09 -25.70 -2.62
CA VAL A 77 -9.80 -24.36 -3.14
C VAL A 77 -9.22 -24.48 -4.54
N VAL A 78 -9.71 -23.68 -5.47
CA VAL A 78 -9.16 -23.53 -6.83
C VAL A 78 -8.81 -22.07 -7.08
N LEU A 79 -7.54 -21.77 -7.32
CA LEU A 79 -7.06 -20.45 -7.69
C LEU A 79 -6.89 -20.36 -9.20
N TYR A 80 -7.54 -19.37 -9.83
CA TYR A 80 -7.53 -19.21 -11.29
C TYR A 80 -7.88 -17.78 -11.71
N HIS A 81 -7.21 -17.31 -12.76
CA HIS A 81 -7.40 -15.99 -13.36
C HIS A 81 -7.40 -14.82 -12.35
N PHE A 82 -8.58 -14.26 -12.07
CA PHE A 82 -8.77 -13.04 -11.28
C PHE A 82 -9.01 -13.30 -9.78
N GLY A 83 -8.96 -14.55 -9.33
CA GLY A 83 -9.28 -14.88 -7.94
C GLY A 83 -9.13 -16.35 -7.61
N GLY A 84 -10.00 -16.81 -6.71
CA GLY A 84 -10.16 -18.21 -6.39
C GLY A 84 -11.62 -18.57 -6.18
N LEU A 85 -11.85 -19.85 -5.93
CA LEU A 85 -13.13 -20.41 -5.52
C LEU A 85 -12.87 -21.45 -4.43
N ALA A 86 -13.49 -21.25 -3.27
CA ALA A 86 -13.71 -22.31 -2.30
C ALA A 86 -15.00 -23.08 -2.64
N VAL A 87 -14.85 -24.29 -3.16
CA VAL A 87 -15.96 -25.12 -3.64
C VAL A 87 -16.29 -26.19 -2.58
N PRO A 88 -17.55 -26.30 -2.13
CA PRO A 88 -17.97 -27.39 -1.26
C PRO A 88 -18.08 -28.71 -2.04
N ASP A 89 -17.52 -29.79 -1.49
CA ASP A 89 -17.44 -31.11 -2.17
C ASP A 89 -18.80 -31.79 -2.34
N SER A 90 -19.78 -31.40 -1.52
CA SER A 90 -21.15 -31.89 -1.61
C SER A 90 -22.14 -30.75 -1.79
N VAL A 91 -22.70 -30.67 -3.00
CA VAL A 91 -23.83 -29.80 -3.31
C VAL A 91 -25.05 -30.18 -2.46
N SER A 92 -25.21 -31.45 -2.06
CA SER A 92 -26.30 -31.85 -1.16
C SER A 92 -26.14 -31.27 0.25
N ASN A 93 -24.92 -31.02 0.74
CA ASN A 93 -24.73 -30.37 2.04
C ASN A 93 -24.87 -28.83 1.94
N TYR A 94 -24.65 -28.27 0.75
CA TYR A 94 -24.75 -26.83 0.48
C TYR A 94 -26.16 -26.36 0.09
N VAL A 95 -26.91 -27.20 -0.64
CA VAL A 95 -28.27 -26.94 -1.17
C VAL A 95 -29.33 -27.78 -0.45
N GLY A 96 -28.92 -28.77 0.35
CA GLY A 96 -29.81 -29.75 0.96
C GLY A 96 -30.76 -29.19 2.00
N TYR A 97 -31.96 -29.76 1.91
CA TYR A 97 -33.15 -29.60 2.73
C TYR A 97 -32.93 -30.16 4.16
N GLY A 98 -31.91 -29.67 4.87
CA GLY A 98 -31.59 -30.07 6.25
C GLY A 98 -31.37 -28.84 7.13
N ASP A 99 -31.95 -28.85 8.32
CA ASP A 99 -32.00 -27.79 9.34
C ASP A 99 -30.65 -27.19 9.80
N HIS A 100 -29.52 -27.48 9.14
CA HIS A 100 -28.18 -27.18 9.64
C HIS A 100 -27.39 -26.12 8.85
N TYR A 101 -27.78 -25.74 7.62
CA TYR A 101 -27.09 -24.67 6.87
C TYR A 101 -27.95 -23.40 6.71
N SER A 102 -28.04 -22.64 7.80
CA SER A 102 -28.84 -21.42 7.90
C SER A 102 -28.29 -20.25 7.06
N SER A 103 -29.13 -19.26 6.73
CA SER A 103 -28.68 -18.00 6.11
C SER A 103 -27.62 -17.27 6.94
N ARG A 104 -27.65 -17.41 8.27
CA ARG A 104 -26.60 -16.87 9.15
C ARG A 104 -25.26 -17.59 8.94
N SER A 105 -25.29 -18.92 8.76
CA SER A 105 -24.11 -19.73 8.46
C SER A 105 -23.51 -19.34 7.10
N LYS A 106 -24.36 -19.09 6.09
CA LYS A 106 -23.91 -18.60 4.77
C LYS A 106 -23.24 -17.24 4.86
N ILE A 107 -23.86 -16.27 5.54
CA ILE A 107 -23.25 -14.95 5.77
C ILE A 107 -21.92 -15.09 6.49
N PHE A 108 -21.85 -15.94 7.52
CA PHE A 108 -20.60 -16.20 8.24
C PHE A 108 -19.53 -16.74 7.28
N VAL A 109 -19.80 -17.82 6.54
CA VAL A 109 -18.83 -18.42 5.61
C VAL A 109 -18.36 -17.42 4.57
N THR A 110 -19.27 -16.67 3.96
CA THR A 110 -18.95 -15.65 2.97
C THR A 110 -18.19 -14.46 3.56
N ALA A 111 -18.43 -14.08 4.81
CA ALA A 111 -17.69 -12.98 5.45
C ALA A 111 -16.27 -13.39 5.87
N MET A 112 -16.01 -14.68 6.13
CA MET A 112 -14.71 -15.14 6.62
C MET A 112 -13.57 -14.99 5.60
N GLY A 113 -13.85 -15.06 4.30
CA GLY A 113 -12.83 -14.85 3.25
C GLY A 113 -12.24 -13.44 3.30
N PRO A 114 -13.03 -12.39 3.01
CA PRO A 114 -12.59 -11.00 3.15
C PRO A 114 -12.10 -10.67 4.57
N GLY A 115 -12.76 -11.22 5.60
CA GLY A 115 -12.44 -10.93 7.01
C GLY A 115 -11.03 -11.37 7.41
N ILE A 116 -10.66 -12.63 7.12
CA ILE A 116 -9.30 -13.12 7.43
C ILE A 116 -8.27 -12.42 6.55
N GLN A 117 -8.60 -12.18 5.28
CA GLN A 117 -7.73 -11.45 4.38
C GLN A 117 -7.38 -10.05 4.91
N MET A 118 -8.39 -9.25 5.30
CA MET A 118 -8.17 -7.94 5.91
C MET A 118 -7.40 -8.03 7.23
N LEU A 119 -7.75 -8.98 8.09
CA LEU A 119 -7.06 -9.18 9.36
C LEU A 119 -5.57 -9.45 9.13
N SER A 120 -5.22 -10.31 8.18
CA SER A 120 -3.81 -10.62 7.86
C SER A 120 -3.04 -9.38 7.37
N ALA A 121 -3.66 -8.54 6.54
CA ALA A 121 -3.06 -7.29 6.07
C ALA A 121 -2.87 -6.28 7.22
N ILE A 122 -3.87 -6.14 8.09
CA ILE A 122 -3.78 -5.27 9.28
C ILE A 122 -2.66 -5.74 10.22
N LEU A 123 -2.55 -7.05 10.46
CA LEU A 123 -1.47 -7.60 11.29
C LEU A 123 -0.09 -7.34 10.69
N LEU A 124 0.07 -7.44 9.37
CA LEU A 124 1.32 -7.08 8.70
C LEU A 124 1.63 -5.59 8.84
N VAL A 125 0.63 -4.72 8.68
CA VAL A 125 0.79 -3.26 8.91
C VAL A 125 1.26 -3.00 10.34
N LEU A 126 0.64 -3.63 11.34
CA LEU A 126 1.03 -3.48 12.75
C LEU A 126 2.45 -3.98 13.00
N LEU A 127 2.83 -5.10 12.39
CA LEU A 127 4.19 -5.65 12.49
C LEU A 127 5.23 -4.70 11.89
N LEU A 128 5.00 -4.20 10.68
CA LEU A 128 5.90 -3.25 10.01
C LEU A 128 6.07 -1.98 10.85
N ARG A 129 4.97 -1.46 11.39
CA ARG A 129 5.01 -0.29 12.29
C ARG A 129 5.76 -0.57 13.59
N GLY A 130 5.56 -1.74 14.20
CA GLY A 130 6.32 -2.18 15.38
C GLY A 130 7.83 -2.27 15.11
N MET A 131 8.22 -2.53 13.86
CA MET A 131 9.62 -2.53 13.41
C MET A 131 10.13 -1.16 12.95
N GLY A 132 9.31 -0.10 13.02
CA GLY A 132 9.66 1.23 12.51
C GLY A 132 9.77 1.30 10.98
N LYS A 133 9.05 0.43 10.26
CA LYS A 133 9.03 0.35 8.80
C LYS A 133 7.70 0.79 8.21
N THR A 134 7.76 1.63 7.18
CA THR A 134 6.55 2.13 6.51
C THR A 134 5.97 1.08 5.57
N ASP A 135 4.65 0.96 5.55
CA ASP A 135 3.91 0.10 4.63
C ASP A 135 3.77 0.71 3.22
N GLN A 136 4.07 2.01 3.05
CA GLN A 136 3.96 2.82 1.82
C GLN A 136 2.54 2.94 1.22
N PHE A 137 1.67 1.97 1.44
CA PHE A 137 0.32 1.90 0.89
C PHE A 137 -0.66 2.85 1.60
N LEU A 138 -0.77 2.77 2.93
CA LEU A 138 -1.75 3.54 3.68
C LEU A 138 -1.46 5.04 3.65
N THR A 139 -0.19 5.45 3.69
CA THR A 139 0.17 6.87 3.56
C THR A 139 0.13 7.34 2.10
N GLY A 140 0.71 6.59 1.17
CA GLY A 140 0.90 7.04 -0.20
C GLY A 140 -0.36 6.96 -1.07
N ILE A 141 -1.23 5.97 -0.83
CA ILE A 141 -2.42 5.72 -1.65
C ILE A 141 -3.70 6.07 -0.90
N VAL A 142 -3.82 5.66 0.36
CA VAL A 142 -5.05 5.87 1.16
C VAL A 142 -5.08 7.26 1.82
N GLY A 143 -3.93 7.91 2.00
CA GLY A 143 -3.83 9.23 2.62
C GLY A 143 -3.95 9.23 4.14
N VAL A 144 -3.65 8.10 4.79
CA VAL A 144 -3.54 8.03 6.26
C VAL A 144 -2.38 8.93 6.70
N PRO A 145 -2.59 9.87 7.66
CA PRO A 145 -1.56 10.78 8.12
C PRO A 145 -0.25 10.07 8.49
N ALA A 146 0.87 10.71 8.13
CA ALA A 146 2.23 10.22 8.40
C ALA A 146 2.43 9.89 9.89
N ALA A 147 1.88 10.74 10.77
CA ALA A 147 1.71 10.56 12.20
C ALA A 147 1.24 9.17 12.65
N TRP A 148 0.41 8.53 11.83
CA TRP A 148 -0.26 7.27 12.14
C TRP A 148 0.36 6.09 11.38
N THR A 149 1.41 6.33 10.59
CA THR A 149 2.21 5.30 9.92
C THR A 149 3.63 5.31 10.48
N ALA A 150 4.55 4.45 10.01
CA ALA A 150 5.91 4.34 10.59
C ALA A 150 6.84 5.56 10.35
N ASP A 151 6.20 6.69 10.06
CA ASP A 151 6.58 8.09 10.16
C ASP A 151 7.41 8.71 9.03
N PRO A 152 6.76 9.07 7.90
CA PRO A 152 7.40 9.81 6.82
C PRO A 152 7.51 11.33 6.99
N VAL A 153 6.88 12.01 7.95
CA VAL A 153 6.92 13.51 7.97
C VAL A 153 6.98 14.09 9.37
N ASP A 154 6.40 13.46 10.39
CA ASP A 154 6.21 14.10 11.69
C ASP A 154 7.54 14.37 12.39
N ALA A 155 8.43 13.39 12.49
CA ALA A 155 9.72 13.61 13.14
C ALA A 155 10.58 14.67 12.42
N ILE A 156 10.50 14.73 11.09
CA ILE A 156 11.20 15.75 10.29
C ILE A 156 10.57 17.13 10.51
N GLN A 157 9.24 17.21 10.53
CA GLN A 157 8.50 18.44 10.75
C GLN A 157 8.76 18.98 12.16
N GLU A 158 8.73 18.12 13.18
CA GLU A 158 9.04 18.45 14.57
C GLU A 158 10.46 18.98 14.74
N ILE A 159 11.47 18.37 14.10
CA ILE A 159 12.84 18.88 14.12
C ILE A 159 12.92 20.26 13.44
N SER A 160 12.23 20.43 12.31
CA SER A 160 12.34 21.65 11.48
C SER A 160 11.78 22.92 12.13
N VAL A 161 10.87 22.79 13.11
CA VAL A 161 10.23 23.93 13.79
C VAL A 161 10.94 24.34 15.07
N ILE A 162 11.97 23.60 15.50
CA ILE A 162 12.76 23.96 16.68
C ILE A 162 13.68 25.12 16.32
N ASP A 163 13.64 26.15 17.16
CA ASP A 163 14.36 27.38 16.92
C ASP A 163 15.89 27.15 16.92
N GLY A 164 16.58 27.75 15.95
CA GLY A 164 18.03 27.60 15.78
C GLY A 164 18.51 26.25 15.24
N VAL A 165 17.62 25.28 14.95
CA VAL A 165 18.03 23.97 14.39
C VAL A 165 18.47 24.06 12.94
N LEU A 166 17.84 24.94 12.15
CA LEU A 166 18.16 25.09 10.74
C LEU A 166 18.92 26.41 10.53
N LYS A 167 20.21 26.31 10.20
CA LYS A 167 21.03 27.45 9.79
C LYS A 167 21.25 27.42 8.27
N PRO A 168 21.31 28.58 7.59
CA PRO A 168 21.53 28.65 6.16
C PRO A 168 22.99 28.35 5.79
N TYR A 169 23.19 27.68 4.67
CA TYR A 169 24.48 27.58 3.97
C TYR A 169 24.29 27.81 2.48
N HIS A 170 25.41 28.05 1.79
CA HIS A 170 25.46 28.37 0.38
C HIS A 170 26.56 27.58 -0.33
N PRO A 171 26.20 26.71 -1.29
CA PRO A 171 27.19 26.06 -2.14
C PRO A 171 28.10 27.09 -2.83
N LEU A 172 29.42 26.83 -2.85
CA LEU A 172 30.42 27.70 -3.48
C LEU A 172 30.08 28.02 -4.95
N GLU A 173 29.45 27.07 -5.65
CA GLU A 173 29.01 27.23 -7.04
C GLU A 173 28.00 28.37 -7.25
N ASN A 174 27.22 28.71 -6.22
CA ASN A 174 26.21 29.78 -6.29
C ASN A 174 26.83 31.19 -6.25
N PHE A 175 28.11 31.31 -5.86
CA PHE A 175 28.79 32.59 -5.82
C PHE A 175 29.30 33.00 -7.22
N PRO A 176 29.23 34.30 -7.57
CA PRO A 176 29.80 34.82 -8.81
C PRO A 176 31.28 34.44 -8.94
N GLN A 177 31.71 34.12 -10.17
CA GLN A 177 33.07 33.64 -10.43
C GLN A 177 34.17 34.59 -9.93
N GLN A 178 33.89 35.89 -9.90
CA GLN A 178 34.79 36.93 -9.37
C GLN A 178 35.07 36.80 -7.87
N ASN A 179 34.10 36.28 -7.09
CA ASN A 179 34.20 36.17 -5.64
C ASN A 179 34.58 34.77 -5.18
N ARG A 180 34.57 33.75 -6.06
CA ARG A 180 34.78 32.35 -5.69
C ARG A 180 36.12 32.08 -5.00
N VAL A 181 37.20 32.73 -5.43
CA VAL A 181 38.52 32.53 -4.79
C VAL A 181 38.52 33.07 -3.36
N ALA A 182 37.94 34.25 -3.13
CA ALA A 182 37.84 34.83 -1.79
C ALA A 182 36.91 34.00 -0.89
N VAL A 183 35.77 33.56 -1.43
CA VAL A 183 34.80 32.72 -0.70
C VAL A 183 35.37 31.33 -0.40
N GLN A 184 36.19 30.76 -1.29
CA GLN A 184 36.87 29.49 -1.04
C GLN A 184 37.93 29.60 0.08
N LEU A 185 38.51 30.78 0.30
CA LEU A 185 39.39 31.01 1.45
C LEU A 185 38.62 31.13 2.77
N ALA A 186 37.35 31.54 2.72
CA ALA A 186 36.46 31.59 3.88
C ALA A 186 35.98 30.19 4.31
N ASP A 187 36.00 29.20 3.41
CA ASP A 187 35.64 27.80 3.67
C ASP A 187 36.68 27.14 4.59
N GLN A 188 36.39 27.11 5.90
CA GLN A 188 37.36 26.64 6.91
C GLN A 188 37.44 25.12 6.96
N ASN A 189 36.35 24.43 6.60
CA ASN A 189 36.25 22.97 6.69
C ASN A 189 36.47 22.28 5.32
N ASN A 190 36.65 23.06 4.26
CA ASN A 190 36.92 22.63 2.89
C ASN A 190 35.86 21.63 2.38
N ASP A 191 34.58 21.88 2.72
CA ASP A 191 33.44 21.08 2.28
C ASP A 191 32.67 21.70 1.10
N GLU A 192 33.17 22.82 0.58
CA GLU A 192 32.61 23.62 -0.53
C GLU A 192 31.24 24.25 -0.21
N LEU A 193 30.84 24.27 1.07
CA LEU A 193 29.59 24.82 1.56
C LEU A 193 29.85 25.97 2.53
N ILE A 194 29.37 27.15 2.18
CA ILE A 194 29.72 28.38 2.88
C ILE A 194 28.61 28.75 3.87
N THR A 195 28.96 28.80 5.15
CA THR A 195 28.08 29.28 6.22
C THR A 195 28.21 30.80 6.41
N LEU A 196 27.19 31.41 7.04
CA LEU A 196 27.29 32.83 7.44
C LEU A 196 28.40 33.05 8.47
N ASP A 197 28.62 32.09 9.37
CA ASP A 197 29.65 32.18 10.41
C ASP A 197 31.06 32.21 9.79
N GLU A 198 31.32 31.41 8.75
CA GLU A 198 32.56 31.42 7.97
C GLU A 198 32.76 32.74 7.20
N LEU A 199 31.70 33.23 6.54
CA LEU A 199 31.76 34.51 5.82
C LEU A 199 32.06 35.67 6.77
N PHE A 200 31.38 35.74 7.92
CA PHE A 200 31.61 36.79 8.90
C PHE A 200 32.98 36.68 9.56
N ALA A 201 33.47 35.47 9.84
CA ALA A 201 34.82 35.26 10.36
C ALA A 201 35.88 35.76 9.38
N TYR A 202 35.74 35.42 8.09
CA TYR A 202 36.66 35.86 7.05
C TYR A 202 36.55 37.37 6.74
N GLU A 203 35.34 37.95 6.76
CA GLU A 203 35.15 39.41 6.64
C GLU A 203 35.82 40.16 7.80
N ALA A 204 35.71 39.65 9.04
CA ALA A 204 36.37 40.24 10.20
C ALA A 204 37.90 40.20 10.09
N GLU A 205 38.47 39.13 9.52
CA GLU A 205 39.90 39.06 9.20
C GLU A 205 40.31 40.07 8.13
N LEU A 206 39.49 40.26 7.09
CA LEU A 206 39.74 41.22 6.01
C LEU A 206 39.61 42.69 6.47
N GLU A 207 38.62 43.01 7.31
CA GLU A 207 38.46 44.35 7.89
C GLU A 207 39.67 44.74 8.75
N ALA A 208 40.31 43.78 9.42
CA ALA A 208 41.55 44.00 10.16
C ALA A 208 42.76 44.33 9.24
N VAL A 209 42.68 44.01 7.95
CA VAL A 209 43.77 44.16 6.96
C VAL A 209 43.55 45.34 5.98
N GLY A 210 42.33 45.85 5.84
CA GLY A 210 42.02 47.13 5.19
C GLY A 210 41.31 47.04 3.83
N GLU A 211 40.08 47.61 3.80
CA GLU A 211 39.15 47.89 2.71
C GLU A 211 38.60 46.72 1.85
N PHE A 212 37.29 46.47 2.02
CA PHE A 212 36.46 45.67 1.12
C PHE A 212 35.32 46.53 0.54
N ALA A 213 35.14 46.52 -0.79
CA ALA A 213 34.24 47.46 -1.48
C ALA A 213 32.75 47.07 -1.44
N ALA A 214 32.42 45.81 -1.17
CA ALA A 214 31.03 45.35 -0.97
C ALA A 214 31.02 44.01 -0.21
N PRO A 215 30.20 43.83 0.85
CA PRO A 215 30.21 42.61 1.65
C PRO A 215 29.81 41.37 0.83
N MET A 216 30.49 40.24 1.06
CA MET A 216 30.30 39.00 0.31
C MET A 216 28.91 38.40 0.53
N TRP A 217 28.30 38.62 1.70
CA TRP A 217 26.96 38.14 2.02
C TRP A 217 25.85 38.79 1.17
N ALA A 218 26.06 39.96 0.57
CA ALA A 218 25.03 40.65 -0.21
C ALA A 218 24.60 39.91 -1.49
N ALA A 219 25.43 38.99 -1.99
CA ALA A 219 25.14 38.18 -3.18
C ALA A 219 24.27 36.93 -2.88
N VAL A 220 24.01 36.65 -1.60
CA VAL A 220 23.75 35.29 -1.10
C VAL A 220 22.27 35.06 -0.74
N GLU A 221 21.49 36.12 -0.53
CA GLU A 221 20.13 36.10 0.04
C GLU A 221 19.05 35.34 -0.78
N LYS A 222 19.33 34.96 -2.03
CA LYS A 222 18.30 34.46 -2.96
C LYS A 222 18.13 32.93 -3.03
N LYS A 223 19.07 32.12 -2.53
CA LYS A 223 19.01 30.64 -2.55
C LYS A 223 19.84 30.03 -1.40
N SER A 224 19.28 30.00 -0.20
CA SER A 224 19.88 29.29 0.94
C SER A 224 19.37 27.86 1.02
N GLU A 225 20.28 26.90 1.20
CA GLU A 225 19.95 25.56 1.71
C GLU A 225 20.16 25.55 3.24
N PHE A 226 19.67 24.53 3.94
CA PHE A 226 19.73 24.48 5.41
C PHE A 226 20.57 23.30 5.91
N TYR A 227 21.29 23.53 6.99
CA TYR A 227 22.02 22.49 7.73
C TYR A 227 21.64 22.52 9.22
N VAL A 228 21.93 21.43 9.92
CA VAL A 228 21.80 21.32 11.36
C VAL A 228 23.17 21.49 12.01
N PRO A 229 23.38 22.50 12.88
CA PRO A 229 24.63 22.66 13.60
C PRO A 229 24.92 21.44 14.47
N ARG A 230 26.18 20.99 14.51
CA ARG A 230 26.57 19.80 15.27
C ARG A 230 26.27 19.93 16.76
N GLU A 231 26.49 21.11 17.33
CA GLU A 231 26.16 21.45 18.72
C GLU A 231 24.67 21.23 19.06
N MET A 232 23.77 21.32 18.08
CA MET A 232 22.36 21.07 18.30
C MET A 232 22.07 19.59 18.59
N LEU A 233 22.94 18.64 18.21
CA LEU A 233 22.73 17.21 18.48
C LEU A 233 22.66 16.92 19.99
N GLU A 234 23.36 17.68 20.83
CA GLU A 234 23.32 17.53 22.29
C GLU A 234 21.92 17.81 22.87
N ASN A 235 21.10 18.60 22.16
CA ASN A 235 19.74 18.94 22.56
C ASN A 235 18.73 17.84 22.20
N PHE A 236 19.14 16.82 21.44
CA PHE A 236 18.26 15.73 21.00
C PHE A 236 18.57 14.42 21.70
N SER A 237 17.53 13.60 21.89
CA SER A 237 17.66 12.24 22.41
C SER A 237 16.76 11.25 21.68
N GLY A 238 17.03 9.96 21.86
CA GLY A 238 16.16 8.88 21.39
C GLY A 238 16.01 8.81 19.86
N LYS A 239 14.80 9.07 19.36
CA LYS A 239 14.47 8.95 17.93
C LYS A 239 15.07 10.09 17.11
N TYR A 240 14.99 11.34 17.59
CA TYR A 240 15.46 12.51 16.86
C TYR A 240 16.98 12.52 16.70
N LEU A 241 17.71 12.16 17.75
CA LEU A 241 19.17 12.04 17.67
C LEU A 241 19.58 11.00 16.62
N ARG A 242 18.94 9.83 16.59
CA ARG A 242 19.20 8.79 15.58
C ARG A 242 18.88 9.23 14.14
N ILE A 243 17.97 10.20 13.96
CA ILE A 243 17.65 10.76 12.65
C ILE A 243 18.78 11.68 12.19
N LEU A 244 19.23 12.58 13.08
CA LEU A 244 20.31 13.53 12.80
C LEU A 244 21.66 12.83 12.62
N ASP A 245 22.00 11.90 13.51
CA ASP A 245 23.26 11.14 13.51
C ASP A 245 23.46 10.32 12.21
N ARG A 246 22.36 9.87 11.59
CA ARG A 246 22.44 9.15 10.31
C ARG A 246 22.93 10.03 9.15
N ALA A 247 22.66 11.33 9.22
CA ALA A 247 23.09 12.29 8.21
C ALA A 247 24.45 12.92 8.55
N ASP A 248 25.01 12.58 9.69
CA ASP A 248 26.32 13.06 10.11
C ASP A 248 27.43 12.40 9.28
N ARG A 249 28.22 13.24 8.60
CA ARG A 249 29.32 12.81 7.71
C ARG A 249 30.71 12.95 8.36
N GLY A 250 30.77 13.28 9.65
CA GLY A 250 32.02 13.47 10.40
C GLY A 250 32.23 14.91 10.88
N ALA A 251 33.14 15.08 11.85
CA ALA A 251 33.34 16.31 12.61
C ALA A 251 33.48 17.58 11.73
N ASP A 252 34.17 17.45 10.61
CA ASP A 252 34.54 18.56 9.72
C ASP A 252 33.50 18.83 8.60
N LYS A 253 32.29 18.28 8.68
CA LYS A 253 31.27 18.44 7.63
C LYS A 253 29.94 18.91 8.19
N LEU A 254 29.25 19.74 7.40
CA LEU A 254 27.88 20.14 7.71
C LEU A 254 26.91 18.96 7.61
N ILE A 255 25.98 18.89 8.59
CA ILE A 255 24.84 17.95 8.60
C ILE A 255 23.73 18.58 7.76
N LEU A 256 23.68 18.25 6.47
CA LEU A 256 22.75 18.90 5.54
C LEU A 256 21.32 18.46 5.83
N TRP A 257 20.38 19.40 5.87
CA TRP A 257 18.98 19.09 6.12
C TRP A 257 18.41 18.13 5.08
N LYS A 258 18.83 18.27 3.81
CA LYS A 258 18.46 17.33 2.75
C LYS A 258 18.89 15.89 3.06
N ASP A 259 20.08 15.71 3.66
CA ASP A 259 20.61 14.39 4.00
C ASP A 259 19.89 13.80 5.23
N VAL A 260 19.52 14.65 6.20
CA VAL A 260 18.65 14.28 7.34
C VAL A 260 17.32 13.74 6.84
N VAL A 261 16.66 14.50 5.97
CA VAL A 261 15.37 14.14 5.37
C VAL A 261 15.49 12.84 4.57
N LEU A 262 16.44 12.77 3.62
CA LEU A 262 16.64 11.60 2.77
C LEU A 262 17.03 10.36 3.58
N GLY A 263 17.94 10.49 4.54
CA GLY A 263 18.41 9.42 5.40
C GLY A 263 17.29 8.86 6.29
N HIS A 264 16.44 9.72 6.84
CA HIS A 264 15.24 9.29 7.57
C HIS A 264 14.30 8.50 6.67
N PHE A 265 13.95 9.03 5.50
CA PHE A 265 13.09 8.34 4.53
C PHE A 265 13.64 6.99 4.09
N GLN A 266 14.95 6.86 3.88
CA GLN A 266 15.58 5.58 3.56
C GLN A 266 15.54 4.60 4.73
N SER A 267 15.69 5.11 5.96
CA SER A 267 15.71 4.27 7.16
C SER A 267 14.36 3.60 7.46
N ILE A 268 13.25 4.29 7.20
CA ILE A 268 11.90 3.77 7.42
C ILE A 268 11.43 2.87 6.26
N LYS A 269 12.07 2.95 5.09
CA LYS A 269 11.75 2.07 3.96
C LYS A 269 12.29 0.66 4.19
N ILE A 270 11.60 -0.31 3.59
CA ILE A 270 12.11 -1.68 3.45
C ILE A 270 13.16 -1.64 2.33
N GLN A 271 14.42 -1.94 2.67
CA GLN A 271 15.53 -1.88 1.72
C GLN A 271 15.53 -3.06 0.74
N ASN A 272 15.11 -4.23 1.20
CA ASN A 272 15.00 -5.40 0.34
C ASN A 272 13.82 -5.21 -0.62
N GLU A 273 14.11 -5.09 -1.91
CA GLU A 273 13.13 -4.79 -2.95
C GLU A 273 12.00 -5.83 -3.01
N PHE A 274 12.35 -7.12 -2.96
CA PHE A 274 11.37 -8.21 -2.91
C PHE A 274 10.39 -8.04 -1.74
N LEU A 275 10.91 -7.82 -0.52
CA LEU A 275 10.09 -7.68 0.67
C LEU A 275 9.25 -6.40 0.63
N ALA A 276 9.80 -5.30 0.11
CA ALA A 276 9.08 -4.04 -0.06
C ALA A 276 7.87 -4.24 -0.97
N THR A 277 8.10 -4.83 -2.14
CA THR A 277 7.05 -5.11 -3.13
C THR A 277 6.04 -6.14 -2.63
N PHE A 278 6.50 -7.20 -1.95
CA PHE A 278 5.62 -8.19 -1.34
C PHE A 278 4.70 -7.55 -0.29
N CYS A 279 5.26 -6.81 0.68
CA CYS A 279 4.48 -6.15 1.73
C CYS A 279 3.47 -5.15 1.14
N PHE A 280 3.92 -4.32 0.19
CA PHE A 280 3.06 -3.37 -0.51
C PHE A 280 1.89 -4.09 -1.20
N GLY A 281 2.17 -5.11 -2.01
CA GLY A 281 1.13 -5.87 -2.71
C GLY A 281 0.20 -6.63 -1.77
N PHE A 282 0.74 -7.21 -0.70
CA PHE A 282 -0.03 -8.01 0.24
C PHE A 282 -1.04 -7.14 1.00
N ILE A 283 -0.61 -5.94 1.42
CA ILE A 283 -1.46 -4.96 2.10
C ILE A 283 -2.47 -4.36 1.12
N GLN A 284 -2.01 -3.97 -0.08
CA GLN A 284 -2.88 -3.43 -1.11
C GLN A 284 -4.01 -4.40 -1.44
N ILE A 285 -3.69 -5.64 -1.78
CA ILE A 285 -4.69 -6.66 -2.15
C ILE A 285 -5.50 -7.04 -0.93
N GLY A 286 -4.84 -7.24 0.22
CA GLY A 286 -5.50 -7.68 1.43
C GLY A 286 -6.51 -6.69 2.02
N LEU A 287 -6.35 -5.39 1.73
CA LEU A 287 -7.30 -4.34 2.14
C LEU A 287 -8.21 -3.93 0.98
N PHE A 288 -7.64 -3.45 -0.13
CA PHE A 288 -8.41 -2.91 -1.25
C PHE A 288 -9.26 -3.99 -1.92
N TRP A 289 -8.67 -5.14 -2.28
CA TRP A 289 -9.43 -6.21 -2.94
C TRP A 289 -10.47 -6.83 -2.01
N ALA A 290 -10.15 -7.01 -0.73
CA ALA A 290 -11.12 -7.49 0.26
C ALA A 290 -12.34 -6.54 0.40
N LEU A 291 -12.10 -5.22 0.43
CA LEU A 291 -13.18 -4.22 0.44
C LEU A 291 -14.01 -4.27 -0.83
N MET A 292 -13.38 -4.41 -2.00
CA MET A 292 -14.10 -4.55 -3.27
C MET A 292 -14.96 -5.82 -3.28
N ASN A 293 -14.49 -6.93 -2.68
CA ASN A 293 -15.27 -8.16 -2.56
C ASN A 293 -16.51 -8.02 -1.67
N LEU A 294 -16.52 -7.07 -0.74
CA LEU A 294 -17.68 -6.77 0.11
C LEU A 294 -18.72 -5.86 -0.56
N ILE A 295 -18.43 -5.33 -1.76
CA ILE A 295 -19.42 -4.57 -2.54
C ILE A 295 -20.58 -5.52 -2.90
N PRO A 296 -21.86 -5.10 -2.77
CA PRO A 296 -23.01 -5.96 -2.95
C PRO A 296 -23.29 -6.24 -4.43
N VAL A 297 -22.34 -6.86 -5.13
CA VAL A 297 -22.33 -7.18 -6.55
C VAL A 297 -22.05 -8.66 -6.73
N TYR A 298 -22.88 -9.38 -7.47
CA TYR A 298 -22.58 -10.74 -7.86
C TYR A 298 -21.44 -10.78 -8.88
N PRO A 299 -20.54 -11.76 -8.78
CA PRO A 299 -20.55 -12.92 -7.89
C PRO A 299 -19.74 -12.74 -6.60
N LEU A 300 -19.35 -11.51 -6.26
CA LEU A 300 -18.54 -11.19 -5.09
C LEU A 300 -19.25 -11.55 -3.78
N ASP A 301 -18.48 -11.68 -2.71
CA ASP A 301 -18.95 -12.03 -1.37
C ASP A 301 -20.04 -11.10 -0.86
N GLY A 302 -19.89 -9.79 -1.07
CA GLY A 302 -20.88 -8.80 -0.70
C GLY A 302 -22.23 -9.02 -1.37
N GLY A 303 -22.24 -9.51 -2.61
CA GLY A 303 -23.46 -9.87 -3.33
C GLY A 303 -24.19 -11.05 -2.69
N GLN A 304 -23.44 -12.07 -2.26
CA GLN A 304 -23.97 -13.24 -1.55
C GLN A 304 -24.44 -12.87 -0.13
N ILE A 305 -23.70 -12.03 0.59
CA ILE A 305 -24.13 -11.49 1.89
C ILE A 305 -25.42 -10.70 1.73
N ALA A 306 -25.49 -9.78 0.77
CA ALA A 306 -26.68 -8.97 0.53
C ALA A 306 -27.90 -9.83 0.20
N ARG A 307 -27.73 -10.89 -0.59
CA ARG A 307 -28.78 -11.88 -0.85
C ARG A 307 -29.33 -12.50 0.42
N GLU A 308 -28.46 -13.03 1.26
CA GLU A 308 -28.88 -13.71 2.49
C GLU A 308 -29.48 -12.73 3.51
N LEU A 309 -29.07 -11.46 3.51
CA LEU A 309 -29.75 -10.40 4.28
C LEU A 309 -31.18 -10.14 3.77
N PHE A 310 -31.43 -10.16 2.46
CA PHE A 310 -32.80 -10.10 1.92
C PHE A 310 -33.62 -11.33 2.30
N VAL A 311 -33.01 -12.52 2.35
CA VAL A 311 -33.70 -13.75 2.80
C VAL A 311 -34.06 -13.64 4.28
N LEU A 312 -33.12 -13.21 5.13
CA LEU A 312 -33.34 -13.06 6.57
C LEU A 312 -34.37 -11.99 6.94
N SER A 313 -34.50 -10.93 6.12
CA SER A 313 -35.53 -9.89 6.33
C SER A 313 -36.95 -10.34 5.96
N GLY A 314 -37.14 -11.59 5.51
CA GLY A 314 -38.45 -12.11 5.09
C GLY A 314 -38.93 -11.50 3.76
N THR A 315 -38.03 -10.92 2.98
CA THR A 315 -38.40 -10.20 1.76
C THR A 315 -38.80 -11.16 0.65
N SER A 316 -40.02 -11.00 0.11
CA SER A 316 -40.46 -11.75 -1.08
C SER A 316 -39.55 -11.47 -2.28
N ASN A 317 -39.26 -12.52 -3.06
CA ASN A 317 -38.33 -12.46 -4.19
C ASN A 317 -36.94 -11.90 -3.82
N ALA A 318 -36.42 -12.27 -2.64
CA ALA A 318 -35.12 -11.84 -2.11
C ALA A 318 -33.98 -11.89 -3.15
N VAL A 319 -33.89 -12.98 -3.92
CA VAL A 319 -32.86 -13.13 -4.96
C VAL A 319 -33.00 -12.07 -6.06
N VAL A 320 -34.22 -11.81 -6.55
CA VAL A 320 -34.49 -10.78 -7.57
C VAL A 320 -34.10 -9.39 -7.05
N LYS A 321 -34.47 -9.06 -5.81
CA LYS A 321 -34.11 -7.76 -5.21
C LYS A 321 -32.60 -7.63 -5.00
N SER A 322 -31.93 -8.70 -4.57
CA SER A 322 -30.47 -8.73 -4.44
C SER A 322 -29.75 -8.51 -5.79
N LEU A 323 -30.30 -9.03 -6.90
CA LEU A 323 -29.75 -8.77 -8.23
C LEU A 323 -29.96 -7.34 -8.70
N LYS A 324 -31.11 -6.75 -8.40
CA LYS A 324 -31.34 -5.32 -8.68
C LYS A 324 -30.33 -4.45 -7.92
N LEU A 325 -30.08 -4.77 -6.65
CA LEU A 325 -29.03 -4.12 -5.86
C LEU A 325 -27.65 -4.32 -6.51
N SER A 326 -27.33 -5.55 -6.93
CA SER A 326 -26.08 -5.86 -7.63
C SER A 326 -25.86 -5.05 -8.91
N ILE A 327 -26.89 -4.90 -9.74
CA ILE A 327 -26.80 -4.09 -10.95
C ILE A 327 -26.52 -2.62 -10.60
N LEU A 328 -27.26 -2.07 -9.62
CA LEU A 328 -27.10 -0.68 -9.19
C LEU A 328 -25.71 -0.43 -8.60
N SER A 329 -25.28 -1.26 -7.66
CA SER A 329 -23.98 -1.14 -7.00
C SER A 329 -22.83 -1.37 -7.97
N GLY A 330 -22.98 -2.30 -8.92
CA GLY A 330 -21.99 -2.55 -9.96
C GLY A 330 -21.85 -1.37 -10.92
N ALA A 331 -22.97 -0.79 -11.37
CA ALA A 331 -22.93 0.40 -12.19
C ALA A 331 -22.27 1.59 -11.46
N LEU A 332 -22.64 1.81 -10.19
CA LEU A 332 -22.06 2.89 -9.37
C LEU A 332 -20.55 2.69 -9.17
N ALA A 333 -20.11 1.49 -8.81
CA ALA A 333 -18.69 1.16 -8.68
C ALA A 333 -17.94 1.33 -10.02
N GLY A 334 -18.58 0.97 -11.14
CA GLY A 334 -18.05 1.20 -12.49
C GLY A 334 -17.81 2.68 -12.78
N PHE A 335 -18.79 3.55 -12.50
CA PHE A 335 -18.66 5.00 -12.67
C PHE A 335 -17.61 5.61 -11.73
N LEU A 336 -17.53 5.16 -10.49
CA LEU A 336 -16.46 5.57 -9.57
C LEU A 336 -15.10 5.18 -10.12
N GLY A 337 -14.97 3.96 -10.68
CA GLY A 337 -13.77 3.51 -11.37
C GLY A 337 -13.34 4.46 -12.49
N LEU A 338 -14.27 4.94 -13.33
CA LEU A 338 -13.98 5.92 -14.37
C LEU A 338 -13.52 7.26 -13.79
N LYS A 339 -14.19 7.74 -12.73
CA LYS A 339 -13.84 9.01 -12.06
C LYS A 339 -12.41 8.98 -11.51
N PHE A 340 -11.98 7.84 -10.97
CA PHE A 340 -10.63 7.64 -10.44
C PHE A 340 -9.62 7.12 -11.47
N GLN A 341 -9.95 7.10 -12.78
CA GLN A 341 -9.10 6.60 -13.86
C GLN A 341 -8.67 5.13 -13.69
N MET A 342 -9.43 4.34 -12.93
CA MET A 342 -9.21 2.91 -12.72
C MET A 342 -9.94 2.11 -13.79
N MET A 343 -9.47 2.19 -15.04
CA MET A 343 -10.14 1.60 -16.20
C MET A 343 -10.45 0.11 -16.03
N PHE A 344 -9.52 -0.66 -15.47
CA PHE A 344 -9.75 -2.08 -15.19
C PHE A 344 -10.94 -2.30 -14.24
N ILE A 345 -10.99 -1.58 -13.11
CA ILE A 345 -12.07 -1.68 -12.13
C ILE A 345 -13.39 -1.21 -12.75
N ALA A 346 -13.37 -0.12 -13.51
CA ALA A 346 -14.56 0.39 -14.21
C ALA A 346 -15.17 -0.68 -15.12
N VAL A 347 -14.36 -1.22 -16.03
CA VAL A 347 -14.80 -2.26 -16.98
C VAL A 347 -15.26 -3.51 -16.24
N MET A 348 -14.51 -3.96 -15.23
CA MET A 348 -14.88 -5.13 -14.43
C MET A 348 -16.26 -4.97 -13.80
N PHE A 349 -16.52 -3.86 -13.11
CA PHE A 349 -17.81 -3.66 -12.43
C PHE A 349 -18.98 -3.43 -13.39
N PHE A 350 -18.75 -2.80 -14.55
CA PHE A 350 -19.76 -2.76 -15.62
C PHE A 350 -20.09 -4.15 -16.16
N LEU A 351 -19.09 -5.00 -16.38
CA LEU A 351 -19.29 -6.39 -16.79
C LEU A 351 -20.04 -7.20 -15.73
N LEU A 352 -19.73 -7.02 -14.44
CA LEU A 352 -20.44 -7.67 -13.33
C LEU A 352 -21.90 -7.20 -13.22
N ALA A 353 -22.14 -5.90 -13.39
CA ALA A 353 -23.50 -5.34 -13.44
C ALA A 353 -24.30 -5.93 -14.61
N TYR A 354 -23.68 -6.01 -15.79
CA TYR A 354 -24.29 -6.62 -16.97
C TYR A 354 -24.56 -8.12 -16.77
N SER A 355 -23.64 -8.87 -16.18
CA SER A 355 -23.84 -10.28 -15.84
C SER A 355 -25.00 -10.46 -14.85
N SER A 356 -25.12 -9.58 -13.86
CA SER A 356 -26.23 -9.57 -12.90
C SER A 356 -27.58 -9.28 -13.60
N TYR A 357 -27.58 -8.37 -14.56
CA TYR A 357 -28.75 -8.08 -15.40
C TYR A 357 -29.18 -9.28 -16.25
N GLN A 358 -28.22 -9.95 -16.91
CA GLN A 358 -28.51 -11.17 -17.65
C GLN A 358 -29.10 -12.27 -16.75
N MET A 359 -28.59 -12.41 -15.52
CA MET A 359 -29.12 -13.39 -14.56
C MET A 359 -30.54 -13.02 -14.10
N LEU A 360 -30.82 -11.74 -13.89
CA LEU A 360 -32.15 -11.24 -13.56
C LEU A 360 -33.16 -11.53 -14.67
N GLN A 361 -32.81 -11.25 -15.94
CA GLN A 361 -33.67 -11.53 -17.08
C GLN A 361 -34.02 -13.02 -17.19
N ARG A 362 -33.04 -13.92 -17.00
CA ARG A 362 -33.28 -15.38 -17.04
C ARG A 362 -34.24 -15.85 -15.95
N MET A 363 -34.21 -15.22 -14.78
CA MET A 363 -35.15 -15.56 -13.72
C MET A 363 -36.55 -14.99 -13.99
N GLN A 364 -36.66 -13.77 -14.52
CA GLN A 364 -37.95 -13.16 -14.83
C GLN A 364 -38.63 -13.82 -16.03
N GLY A 365 -37.87 -14.21 -17.06
CA GLY A 365 -38.38 -14.94 -18.23
C GLY A 365 -38.82 -16.37 -17.94
N ARG A 366 -38.64 -16.89 -16.72
CA ARG A 366 -39.21 -18.17 -16.26
C ARG A 366 -40.61 -18.03 -15.63
N TYR A 367 -41.07 -16.80 -15.39
CA TYR A 367 -42.38 -16.51 -14.77
C TYR A 367 -43.42 -15.98 -15.77
N PHE A 368 -43.11 -15.99 -17.07
CA PHE A 368 -44.03 -15.62 -18.16
C PHE A 368 -44.19 -16.77 -19.14
#